data_AF-A0A1Q3M1T7-F1
#
_entry.id   AF-A0A1Q3M1T7-F1
#
_cell.length_a   1.000
_cell.length_b   1.000
_cell.length_c   1.000
_cell.angle_alpha   90.00
_cell.angle_beta   90.00
_cell.angle_gamma   90.00
#
_symmetry.space_group_name_H-M   'P 1'
#
loop_
_entity.id
_entity.type
_entity.pdbx_description
1 polymer ?
#
loop_
_entity_poly.entity_id
_entity_poly.type
_entity_poly.pdbx_seq_one_letter_code
_entity_poly.pdbx_strand_id
1 'polypeptide(L)'
;MPDLEPAVLLYEGYESIRLVDYEGLSQEEASKQMGVSRPTLTRIHDKAIKSIAQAFVEGKAILIEGGDYHSDNYWYRCEDCKKLNVSPTESRQCSYCNSKNMKRLNGADSESESDIGNGICICVHCGLEIPHRKKQPCRETNCPACGKKMMRKGSYHHQLYIKKQEENENCSINKRNAD
;
A
#
# COMPACT_ATOMS: atom_id res chain seq x y z
N MET A 1 13.65 27.31 23.78
CA MET A 1 14.38 27.02 22.53
C MET A 1 13.43 27.35 21.39
N PRO A 2 13.81 28.17 20.40
CA PRO A 2 12.95 28.35 19.23
C PRO A 2 12.72 26.98 18.58
N ASP A 3 11.49 26.71 18.16
CA ASP A 3 11.13 25.52 17.37
C ASP A 3 11.90 25.57 16.05
N LEU A 4 13.09 24.97 16.02
CA LEU A 4 13.88 24.82 14.81
C LEU A 4 13.35 23.60 14.09
N GLU A 5 12.75 23.81 12.93
CA GLU A 5 12.32 22.69 12.08
C GLU A 5 13.52 21.79 11.76
N PRO A 6 13.38 20.46 11.95
CA PRO A 6 14.47 19.53 11.72
C PRO A 6 14.84 19.46 10.24
N ALA A 7 16.10 19.18 9.96
CA ALA A 7 16.54 18.82 8.62
C ALA A 7 16.19 17.36 8.36
N VAL A 8 15.31 17.13 7.38
CA VAL A 8 14.87 15.78 7.02
C VAL A 8 15.95 15.10 6.17
N LEU A 9 16.37 13.92 6.61
CA LEU A 9 17.25 13.01 5.90
C LEU A 9 16.44 11.77 5.50
N LEU A 10 16.22 11.58 4.20
CA LEU A 10 15.50 10.39 3.73
C LEU A 10 16.32 9.12 4.02
N TYR A 11 15.64 8.02 4.31
CA TYR A 11 16.28 6.73 4.57
C TYR A 11 17.24 6.29 3.45
N GLU A 12 16.87 6.48 2.19
CA GLU A 12 17.76 6.23 1.04
C GLU A 12 19.04 7.07 1.12
N GLY A 13 18.93 8.31 1.57
CA GLY A 13 20.06 9.20 1.79
C GLY A 13 20.97 8.72 2.90
N TYR A 14 20.39 8.30 4.03
CA TYR A 14 21.14 7.66 5.12
C TYR A 14 21.89 6.42 4.64
N GLU A 15 21.23 5.51 3.91
CA GLU A 15 21.86 4.30 3.38
C GLU A 15 22.99 4.64 2.40
N SER A 16 22.82 5.67 1.56
CA SER A 16 23.88 6.09 0.65
C SER A 16 25.14 6.57 1.40
N ILE A 17 24.98 7.27 2.51
CA ILE A 17 26.10 7.72 3.37
C ILE A 17 26.72 6.53 4.09
N ARG A 18 25.89 5.60 4.62
CA ARG A 18 26.38 4.38 5.28
C ARG A 18 27.28 3.58 4.34
N LEU A 19 26.84 3.34 3.11
CA LEU A 19 27.59 2.53 2.15
C LEU A 19 28.84 3.24 1.62
N VAL A 20 28.72 4.51 1.23
CA VAL A 20 29.82 5.24 0.58
C VAL A 20 30.83 5.77 1.60
N ASP A 21 30.36 6.49 2.61
CA ASP A 21 31.24 7.24 3.51
C ASP A 21 31.66 6.44 4.74
N TYR A 22 30.78 5.58 5.27
CA TYR A 22 31.07 4.79 6.48
C TYR A 22 31.69 3.43 6.15
N GLU A 23 31.13 2.70 5.18
CA GLU A 23 31.65 1.39 4.74
C GLU A 23 32.75 1.51 3.68
N GLY A 24 32.93 2.70 3.09
CA GLY A 24 34.00 2.97 2.13
C GLY A 24 33.78 2.33 0.75
N LEU A 25 32.56 1.94 0.41
CA LEU A 25 32.25 1.34 -0.89
C LEU A 25 32.35 2.39 -2.01
N SER A 26 32.74 1.93 -3.20
CA SER A 26 32.64 2.78 -4.39
C SER A 26 31.18 3.10 -4.71
N GLN A 27 30.95 4.23 -5.37
CA GLN A 27 29.61 4.61 -5.86
C GLN A 27 29.01 3.55 -6.80
N GLU A 28 29.84 2.76 -7.48
CA GLU A 28 29.33 1.67 -8.30
C GLU A 28 28.81 0.51 -7.44
N GLU A 29 29.58 0.05 -6.45
CA GLU A 29 29.19 -1.03 -5.53
C GLU A 29 27.96 -0.64 -4.69
N ALA A 30 27.96 0.55 -4.12
CA ALA A 30 26.84 1.06 -3.35
C ALA A 30 25.56 1.15 -4.20
N SER A 31 25.68 1.52 -5.49
CA SER A 31 24.51 1.60 -6.38
C SER A 31 23.91 0.23 -6.66
N LYS A 32 24.77 -0.78 -6.83
CA LYS A 32 24.36 -2.19 -7.00
C LYS A 32 23.65 -2.70 -5.74
N GLN A 33 24.19 -2.40 -4.56
CA GLN A 33 23.61 -2.83 -3.28
C GLN A 33 22.28 -2.14 -2.97
N MET A 34 22.12 -0.87 -3.34
CA MET A 34 20.85 -0.15 -3.23
C MET A 34 19.85 -0.50 -4.34
N GLY A 35 20.22 -1.31 -5.33
CA GLY A 35 19.34 -1.69 -6.43
C GLY A 35 18.95 -0.52 -7.35
N VAL A 36 19.78 0.52 -7.43
CA VAL A 36 19.53 1.73 -8.24
C VAL A 36 20.64 1.95 -9.26
N SER A 37 20.39 2.78 -10.27
CA SER A 37 21.45 3.18 -11.21
C SER A 37 22.48 4.07 -10.52
N ARG A 38 23.74 4.00 -10.95
CA ARG A 38 24.83 4.86 -10.43
C ARG A 38 24.47 6.37 -10.41
N PRO A 39 23.90 6.97 -11.47
CA PRO A 39 23.46 8.38 -11.41
C PRO A 39 22.36 8.64 -10.38
N THR A 40 21.50 7.65 -10.12
CA THR A 40 20.46 7.74 -9.10
C THR A 40 21.08 7.76 -7.71
N LEU A 41 22.03 6.86 -7.43
CA LEU A 41 22.79 6.86 -6.18
C LEU A 41 23.46 8.21 -5.94
N THR A 42 24.19 8.73 -6.93
CA THR A 42 24.90 10.01 -6.82
C THR A 42 23.93 11.14 -6.43
N ARG A 43 22.77 11.23 -7.09
CA ARG A 43 21.74 12.22 -6.75
C ARG A 43 21.17 12.04 -5.34
N ILE A 44 21.02 10.80 -4.87
CA ILE A 44 20.55 10.50 -3.50
C ILE A 44 21.61 10.96 -2.49
N HIS A 45 22.87 10.56 -2.71
CA HIS A 45 24.01 10.90 -1.86
C HIS A 45 24.23 12.42 -1.77
N ASP A 46 24.22 13.12 -2.90
CA ASP A 46 24.35 14.58 -2.93
C ASP A 46 23.26 15.29 -2.13
N LYS A 47 22.02 14.79 -2.19
CA LYS A 47 20.91 15.34 -1.39
C LYS A 47 21.11 15.06 0.09
N ALA A 48 21.58 13.86 0.44
CA ALA A 48 21.85 13.45 1.80
C ALA A 48 22.92 14.34 2.45
N ILE A 49 24.05 14.55 1.77
CA ILE A 49 25.12 15.44 2.22
C ILE A 49 24.62 16.88 2.37
N LYS A 50 23.78 17.38 1.46
CA LYS A 50 23.18 18.72 1.59
C LYS A 50 22.28 18.83 2.84
N SER A 51 21.44 17.85 3.12
CA SER A 51 20.62 17.83 4.34
C SER A 51 21.48 17.83 5.61
N ILE A 52 22.55 17.05 5.64
CA ILE A 52 23.48 17.01 6.78
C ILE A 52 24.22 18.33 6.94
N ALA A 53 24.74 18.89 5.85
CA ALA A 53 25.43 20.17 5.87
C ALA A 53 24.50 21.28 6.36
N GLN A 54 23.24 21.30 5.90
CA GLN A 54 22.23 22.22 6.38
C GLN A 54 22.00 22.08 7.89
N ALA A 55 21.87 20.84 8.38
CA ALA A 55 21.67 20.57 9.79
C ALA A 55 22.81 21.11 10.66
N PHE A 56 24.07 20.89 10.25
CA PHE A 56 25.23 21.38 10.98
C PHE A 56 25.40 22.89 10.92
N VAL A 57 25.13 23.52 9.78
CA VAL A 57 25.27 24.98 9.63
C VAL A 57 24.16 25.73 10.37
N GLU A 58 22.93 25.23 10.33
CA GLU A 58 21.76 25.89 10.92
C GLU A 58 21.48 25.44 12.37
N GLY A 59 22.27 24.49 12.91
CA GLY A 59 22.07 23.94 14.24
C GLY A 59 20.76 23.16 14.39
N LYS A 60 20.28 22.55 13.31
CA LYS A 60 19.04 21.77 13.28
C LYS A 60 19.29 20.33 13.69
N ALA A 61 18.28 19.73 14.33
CA ALA A 61 18.25 18.28 14.50
C ALA A 61 18.11 17.59 13.13
N ILE A 62 18.78 16.45 12.96
CA ILE A 62 18.59 15.58 11.81
C ILE A 62 17.47 14.59 12.15
N LEU A 63 16.44 14.56 11.32
CA LEU A 63 15.33 13.61 11.44
C LEU A 63 15.38 12.64 10.25
N ILE A 64 15.56 11.34 10.53
CA ILE A 64 15.58 10.31 9.50
C ILE A 64 14.15 9.83 9.26
N GLU A 65 13.66 9.97 8.03
CA GLU A 65 12.29 9.57 7.66
C GLU A 65 12.24 8.88 6.30
N GLY A 66 11.08 8.26 6.02
CA GLY A 66 10.83 7.55 4.77
C GLY A 66 11.54 6.20 4.67
N GLY A 67 11.64 5.69 3.45
CA GLY A 67 12.08 4.33 3.16
C GLY A 67 10.94 3.33 3.16
N ASP A 68 10.90 2.47 2.14
CA ASP A 68 10.10 1.25 2.15
C ASP A 68 11.01 0.12 2.63
N TYR A 69 10.91 -0.22 3.92
CA TYR A 69 11.68 -1.33 4.48
C TYR A 69 10.76 -2.55 4.60
N HIS A 70 11.08 -3.59 3.85
CA HIS A 70 10.47 -4.90 4.01
C HIS A 70 11.40 -5.73 4.88
N SER A 71 11.00 -6.00 6.11
CA SER A 71 11.65 -7.02 6.92
C SER A 71 10.94 -8.35 6.70
N ASP A 72 11.65 -9.34 6.17
CA ASP A 72 11.13 -10.73 6.04
C ASP A 72 10.98 -11.43 7.41
N ASN A 73 11.49 -10.81 8.46
CA ASN A 73 11.37 -11.32 9.82
C ASN A 73 9.94 -11.19 10.34
N TYR A 74 9.52 -12.11 11.19
CA TYR A 74 8.29 -12.03 11.95
C TYR A 74 8.57 -11.33 13.29
N TRP A 75 7.96 -10.17 13.45
CA TRP A 75 8.05 -9.33 14.63
C TRP A 75 6.76 -9.52 15.41
N TYR A 76 6.91 -9.86 16.68
CA TYR A 76 5.79 -9.99 17.60
C TYR A 76 6.05 -9.19 18.86
N ARG A 77 5.00 -8.58 19.38
CA ARG A 77 4.96 -8.02 20.71
C ARG A 77 4.26 -9.02 21.63
N CYS A 78 4.93 -9.46 22.69
CA CYS A 78 4.26 -10.21 23.74
C CYS A 78 3.34 -9.27 24.52
N GLU A 79 2.06 -9.59 24.64
CA GLU A 79 1.12 -8.77 25.40
C GLU A 79 1.25 -8.97 26.92
N ASP A 80 1.92 -10.04 27.38
CA ASP A 80 2.11 -10.29 28.80
C ASP A 80 3.38 -9.61 29.33
N CYS A 81 4.53 -9.81 28.67
CA CYS A 81 5.81 -9.25 29.11
C CYS A 81 6.26 -7.99 28.35
N LYS A 82 5.48 -7.55 27.35
CA LYS A 82 5.72 -6.37 26.49
C LYS A 82 7.03 -6.37 25.69
N LYS A 83 7.79 -7.47 25.71
CA LYS A 83 9.05 -7.60 24.94
C LYS A 83 8.78 -7.88 23.46
N LEU A 84 9.67 -7.35 22.64
CA LEU A 84 9.72 -7.58 21.20
C LEU A 84 10.44 -8.90 20.91
N ASN A 85 9.85 -9.70 20.04
CA ASN A 85 10.42 -10.95 19.54
C ASN A 85 10.55 -10.81 18.03
N VAL A 86 11.77 -10.92 17.52
CA VAL A 86 12.07 -10.86 16.09
C VAL A 86 12.65 -12.21 15.70
N SER A 87 12.03 -12.87 14.73
CA SER A 87 12.43 -14.20 14.29
C SER A 87 12.37 -14.30 12.77
N PRO A 88 13.33 -14.97 12.11
CA PRO A 88 13.23 -15.29 10.68
C PRO A 88 12.06 -16.23 10.33
N THR A 89 11.55 -16.96 11.33
CA THR A 89 10.44 -17.92 11.19
C THR A 89 9.26 -17.57 12.10
N GLU A 90 8.05 -18.03 11.74
CA GLU A 90 6.88 -17.85 12.59
C GLU A 90 7.10 -18.48 13.98
N SER A 91 6.99 -17.64 15.02
CA SER A 91 6.96 -18.11 16.41
C SER A 91 5.72 -17.58 17.09
N ARG A 92 4.92 -18.51 17.64
CA ARG A 92 3.70 -18.19 18.40
C ARG A 92 3.94 -18.16 19.91
N GLN A 93 5.21 -18.12 20.33
CA GLN A 93 5.59 -18.12 21.74
C GLN A 93 6.67 -17.06 21.99
N CYS A 94 6.51 -16.35 23.11
CA CYS A 94 7.48 -15.38 23.57
C CYS A 94 8.77 -16.07 24.03
N SER A 95 9.91 -15.75 23.42
CA SER A 95 11.22 -16.29 23.81
C SER A 95 11.68 -15.90 25.21
N TYR A 96 10.97 -14.96 25.88
CA TYR A 96 11.35 -14.44 27.20
C TYR A 96 10.48 -14.94 28.35
N CYS A 97 9.21 -15.24 28.10
CA CYS A 97 8.27 -15.64 29.15
C CYS A 97 7.42 -16.86 28.77
N ASN A 98 7.66 -17.43 27.59
CA ASN A 98 6.95 -18.55 27.00
C ASN A 98 5.43 -18.34 26.83
N SER A 99 4.95 -17.11 26.96
CA SER A 99 3.56 -16.77 26.71
C SER A 99 3.20 -16.98 25.23
N LYS A 100 1.97 -17.46 25.00
CA LYS A 100 1.36 -17.55 23.66
C LYS A 100 0.62 -16.27 23.26
N ASN A 101 0.52 -15.29 24.16
CA ASN A 101 -0.18 -14.03 23.94
C ASN A 101 0.70 -13.06 23.12
N MET A 102 0.90 -13.39 21.84
CA MET A 102 1.78 -12.67 20.91
C MET A 102 0.95 -11.92 19.87
N LYS A 103 1.17 -10.61 19.75
CA LYS A 103 0.61 -9.78 18.67
C LYS A 103 1.66 -9.58 17.58
N ARG A 104 1.36 -10.00 16.34
CA ARG A 104 2.23 -9.76 15.18
C ARG A 104 2.25 -8.25 14.87
N LEU A 105 3.43 -7.69 14.65
CA LEU A 105 3.65 -6.28 14.34
C LEU A 105 3.89 -6.03 12.86
N ASN A 106 4.54 -6.98 12.18
CA ASN A 106 4.83 -6.87 10.77
C ASN A 106 4.36 -8.14 10.03
N GLY A 107 3.41 -7.89 9.17
CA GLY A 107 2.69 -8.89 8.43
C GLY A 107 1.56 -8.13 7.80
N ALA A 108 1.58 -8.05 6.47
CA ALA A 108 0.33 -7.84 5.77
C ALA A 108 -0.63 -8.88 6.34
N ASP A 109 -1.75 -8.41 6.87
CA ASP A 109 -2.86 -9.26 7.20
C ASP A 109 -3.12 -10.15 5.99
N SER A 110 -2.73 -11.42 6.12
CA SER A 110 -3.35 -12.48 5.32
C SER A 110 -4.80 -12.49 5.77
N GLU A 111 -5.60 -11.73 5.03
CA GLU A 111 -7.06 -11.71 5.05
C GLU A 111 -7.71 -11.21 6.35
N SER A 112 -7.86 -9.89 6.49
CA SER A 112 -9.06 -9.32 7.14
C SER A 112 -9.42 -7.90 6.66
N GLU A 113 -10.63 -7.82 6.08
CA GLU A 113 -11.60 -6.71 6.19
C GLU A 113 -11.32 -5.28 5.65
N SER A 114 -10.31 -5.03 4.81
CA SER A 114 -10.12 -3.68 4.21
C SER A 114 -10.03 -3.60 2.67
N ASP A 115 -10.28 -4.72 1.98
CA ASP A 115 -10.24 -4.85 0.52
C ASP A 115 -11.48 -4.31 -0.22
N ILE A 116 -12.48 -3.82 0.53
CA ILE A 116 -13.68 -3.19 -0.03
C ILE A 116 -13.26 -1.85 -0.66
N GLY A 117 -13.26 -1.79 -1.98
CA GLY A 117 -13.17 -0.54 -2.72
C GLY A 117 -14.49 0.22 -2.62
N ASN A 118 -14.44 1.54 -2.69
CA ASN A 118 -15.66 2.36 -2.67
C ASN A 118 -16.54 2.04 -3.89
N GLY A 119 -17.64 1.30 -3.68
CA GLY A 119 -18.67 1.06 -4.68
C GLY A 119 -19.16 -0.38 -4.76
N ILE A 120 -20.17 -0.59 -5.61
CA ILE A 120 -20.84 -1.87 -5.83
C ILE A 120 -20.58 -2.29 -7.29
N CYS A 121 -20.19 -3.55 -7.50
CA CYS A 121 -20.23 -4.17 -8.82
C CYS A 121 -21.60 -4.86 -9.00
N ILE A 122 -22.32 -4.53 -10.06
CA ILE A 122 -23.61 -5.10 -10.44
C ILE A 122 -23.50 -5.93 -11.71
N CYS A 123 -24.17 -7.08 -11.72
CA CYS A 123 -24.35 -7.87 -12.93
C CYS A 123 -25.65 -7.47 -13.64
N VAL A 124 -25.56 -6.86 -14.83
CA VAL A 124 -26.74 -6.44 -15.63
C VAL A 124 -27.50 -7.60 -16.27
N HIS A 125 -27.10 -8.85 -16.03
CA HIS A 125 -27.77 -10.04 -16.56
C HIS A 125 -28.63 -10.76 -15.52
N CYS A 126 -28.18 -10.81 -14.27
CA CYS A 126 -28.90 -11.51 -13.19
C CYS A 126 -29.23 -10.60 -11.99
N GLY A 127 -28.80 -9.33 -12.03
CA GLY A 127 -29.05 -8.36 -10.95
C GLY A 127 -28.18 -8.51 -9.71
N LEU A 128 -27.25 -9.48 -9.67
CA LEU A 128 -26.41 -9.69 -8.49
C LEU A 128 -25.51 -8.49 -8.21
N GLU A 129 -25.52 -8.03 -6.95
CA GLU A 129 -24.69 -6.95 -6.43
C GLU A 129 -23.66 -7.50 -5.46
N ILE A 130 -22.39 -7.16 -5.67
CA ILE A 130 -21.28 -7.50 -4.77
C ILE A 130 -20.45 -6.25 -4.46
N PRO A 131 -19.82 -6.18 -3.27
CA PRO A 131 -18.89 -5.10 -2.97
C PRO A 131 -17.72 -5.08 -3.97
N HIS A 132 -17.28 -3.88 -4.36
CA HIS A 132 -16.12 -3.73 -5.23
C HIS A 132 -14.83 -4.11 -4.50
N ARG A 133 -13.90 -4.77 -5.19
CA ARG A 133 -12.58 -5.12 -4.64
C ARG A 133 -11.51 -4.16 -5.13
N LYS A 134 -10.70 -3.61 -4.22
CA LYS A 134 -9.57 -2.73 -4.59
C LYS A 134 -8.63 -3.45 -5.58
N LYS A 135 -8.06 -2.70 -6.52
CA LYS A 135 -7.15 -3.17 -7.59
C LYS A 135 -7.77 -4.11 -8.65
N GLN A 136 -9.05 -4.46 -8.56
CA GLN A 136 -9.74 -5.29 -9.57
C GLN A 136 -10.92 -4.54 -10.21
N PRO A 137 -10.80 -4.07 -11.47
CA PRO A 137 -11.91 -3.42 -12.17
C PRO A 137 -13.14 -4.34 -12.28
N CYS A 138 -14.36 -3.80 -12.05
CA CYS A 138 -15.59 -4.61 -12.14
C CYS A 138 -15.72 -5.33 -13.50
N ARG A 139 -15.27 -4.70 -14.61
CA ARG A 139 -15.37 -5.26 -15.97
C ARG A 139 -14.52 -6.51 -16.20
N GLU A 140 -13.47 -6.70 -15.39
CA GLU A 140 -12.59 -7.86 -15.48
C GLU A 140 -13.10 -9.00 -14.59
N THR A 141 -13.99 -8.70 -13.64
CA THR A 141 -14.62 -9.66 -12.72
C THR A 141 -15.81 -10.36 -13.38
N ASN A 142 -15.89 -11.68 -13.22
CA ASN A 142 -17.05 -12.48 -13.65
C ASN A 142 -18.07 -12.56 -12.52
N CYS A 143 -19.35 -12.46 -12.87
CA CYS A 143 -20.45 -12.65 -11.93
C CYS A 143 -20.44 -14.10 -11.40
N PRO A 144 -20.44 -14.31 -10.08
CA PRO A 144 -20.43 -15.66 -9.51
C PRO A 144 -21.74 -16.43 -9.74
N ALA A 145 -22.87 -15.74 -10.00
CA ALA A 145 -24.15 -16.40 -10.27
C ALA A 145 -24.31 -16.85 -11.73
N CYS A 146 -23.79 -16.09 -12.71
CA CYS A 146 -24.07 -16.35 -14.13
C CYS A 146 -22.86 -16.25 -15.07
N GLY A 147 -21.65 -16.06 -14.54
CA GLY A 147 -20.39 -16.02 -15.29
C GLY A 147 -20.12 -14.79 -16.16
N LYS A 148 -21.10 -13.90 -16.36
CA LYS A 148 -20.95 -12.71 -17.22
C LYS A 148 -20.15 -11.59 -16.55
N LYS A 149 -19.52 -10.72 -17.33
CA LYS A 149 -18.76 -9.58 -16.81
C LYS A 149 -19.64 -8.64 -15.98
N MET A 150 -19.08 -8.15 -14.87
CA MET A 150 -19.76 -7.21 -13.99
C MET A 150 -19.51 -5.76 -14.42
N MET A 151 -20.35 -4.85 -13.93
CA MET A 151 -20.28 -3.42 -14.20
C MET A 151 -20.30 -2.65 -12.89
N ARG A 152 -19.73 -1.44 -12.85
CA ARG A 152 -19.81 -0.59 -11.65
C ARG A 152 -21.21 0.05 -11.57
N LYS A 153 -21.93 -0.22 -10.48
CA LYS A 153 -23.23 0.39 -10.20
C LYS A 153 -23.06 1.90 -10.08
N GLY A 154 -23.92 2.64 -10.78
CA GLY A 154 -23.88 4.11 -10.85
C GLY A 154 -22.87 4.71 -11.83
N SER A 155 -22.06 3.90 -12.51
CA SER A 155 -21.20 4.41 -13.60
C SER A 155 -22.02 4.89 -14.80
N TYR A 156 -21.41 5.73 -15.66
CA TYR A 156 -22.03 6.23 -16.89
C TYR A 156 -22.66 5.11 -17.74
N HIS A 157 -21.94 4.01 -17.95
CA HIS A 157 -22.45 2.88 -18.73
C HIS A 157 -23.62 2.15 -18.05
N HIS A 158 -23.65 2.11 -16.72
CA HIS A 158 -24.77 1.54 -15.98
C HIS A 158 -26.03 2.40 -16.13
N GLN A 159 -25.89 3.73 -16.10
CA GLN A 159 -27.02 4.64 -16.30
C GLN A 159 -27.59 4.54 -17.72
N LEU A 160 -26.74 4.41 -18.75
CA LEU A 160 -27.19 4.17 -20.12
C LEU A 160 -27.95 2.84 -20.27
N TYR A 161 -27.50 1.79 -19.58
CA TYR A 161 -28.18 0.51 -19.58
C TYR A 161 -29.61 0.64 -19.00
N ILE A 162 -29.77 1.33 -17.87
CA ILE A 162 -31.09 1.55 -17.24
C ILE A 162 -32.00 2.35 -18.17
N LYS A 163 -31.54 3.49 -18.71
CA LYS A 163 -32.32 4.32 -19.63
C LYS A 163 -32.83 3.52 -20.83
N LYS A 164 -31.99 2.65 -21.38
CA LYS A 164 -32.38 1.78 -22.50
C LYS A 164 -33.47 0.78 -22.11
N GLN A 165 -33.46 0.26 -20.88
CA GLN A 165 -34.54 -0.62 -20.41
C GLN A 165 -35.85 0.16 -20.23
N GLU A 166 -35.79 1.35 -19.63
CA GLU A 166 -36.95 2.24 -19.47
C GLU A 166 -37.56 2.66 -20.82
N GLU A 167 -36.73 3.00 -21.80
CA GLU A 167 -37.16 3.31 -23.18
C GLU A 167 -37.81 2.10 -23.87
N ASN A 168 -37.25 0.90 -23.67
CA ASN A 168 -37.83 -0.33 -24.23
C ASN A 168 -39.17 -0.69 -23.56
N GLU A 169 -39.30 -0.49 -22.26
CA GLU A 169 -40.55 -0.70 -21.51
C GLU A 169 -41.62 0.32 -21.91
N ASN A 170 -41.26 1.60 -22.04
CA ASN A 170 -42.16 2.67 -22.48
C ASN A 170 -42.63 2.47 -23.93
N CYS A 171 -41.75 2.01 -24.82
CA CYS A 171 -42.13 1.63 -26.19
C CYS A 171 -43.10 0.43 -26.22
N SER A 172 -42.96 -0.51 -25.28
CA SER A 172 -43.82 -1.69 -25.15
C SER A 172 -45.18 -1.40 -24.50
N ILE A 173 -45.27 -0.37 -23.65
CA ILE A 173 -46.53 0.12 -23.07
C ILE A 173 -47.30 0.95 -24.10
N ASN A 174 -46.63 1.85 -24.82
CA ASN A 174 -47.26 2.68 -25.84
C ASN A 174 -47.81 1.88 -27.03
N LYS A 175 -47.28 0.68 -27.32
CA LYS A 175 -47.84 -0.24 -28.31
C LYS A 175 -49.09 -0.99 -27.83
N ARG A 176 -49.28 -1.17 -26.51
CA ARG A 176 -50.46 -1.86 -25.93
C ARG A 176 -51.65 -0.94 -25.69
N ASN A 177 -51.42 0.37 -25.58
CA ASN A 177 -52.46 1.38 -25.41
C ASN A 177 -52.91 2.03 -26.73
N ALA A 178 -52.39 1.55 -27.87
CA ALA A 178 -52.73 2.02 -29.21
C ALA A 178 -53.57 1.00 -30.02
N ASP A 179 -53.96 -0.11 -29.39
CA ASP A 179 -54.95 -1.08 -29.88
C ASP A 179 -56.28 -0.90 -29.11
#